data_AF-A0A7C5ZWY5-F1
#
_entry.id   AF-A0A7C5ZWY5-F1
#
_cell.length_a   1.000
_cell.length_b   1.000
_cell.length_c   1.000
_cell.angle_alpha   90.00
_cell.angle_beta   90.00
_cell.angle_gamma   90.00
#
_symmetry.space_group_name_H-M   'P 1'
#
loop_
_entity.id
_entity.type
_entity.pdbx_description
1 polymer ?
#
loop_
_entity_poly.entity_id
_entity_poly.type
_entity_poly.pdbx_seq_one_letter_code
_entity_poly.pdbx_strand_id
1 'polypeptide(L)'
;MWRNWSGTYPGGGPFSHLSPWQRPGWYFGRRWCWRYFYPYWKDAPAAIKSEIDALEAYKAGLEEELKDVEARIKELKESMSKETVKQQ
;
A
#
# COMPACT_ATOMS: atom_id res chain seq x y z
N MET A 1 6.34 -19.81 32.41
CA MET A 1 5.94 -18.84 31.35
C MET A 1 4.46 -18.50 31.51
N TRP A 2 4.00 -17.35 31.01
CA TRP A 2 2.63 -16.79 31.06
C TRP A 2 2.30 -15.90 32.28
N ARG A 3 2.96 -14.75 32.41
CA ARG A 3 2.51 -13.64 33.26
C ARG A 3 2.48 -12.38 32.43
N ASN A 4 1.29 -12.02 31.96
CA ASN A 4 0.84 -10.65 31.68
C ASN A 4 -0.61 -10.72 31.17
N TRP A 5 -1.51 -11.14 32.05
CA TRP A 5 -2.95 -10.93 31.88
C TRP A 5 -3.27 -9.53 32.43
N SER A 6 -2.99 -8.49 31.65
CA SER A 6 -3.39 -7.13 32.03
C SER A 6 -4.85 -6.90 31.60
N GLY A 7 -5.82 -7.35 32.41
CA GLY A 7 -7.26 -7.07 32.23
C GLY A 7 -8.17 -8.28 32.46
N THR A 8 -9.47 -8.02 32.71
CA THR A 8 -10.53 -9.03 32.93
C THR A 8 -10.68 -10.01 31.77
N TYR A 9 -10.23 -9.63 30.57
CA TYR A 9 -10.34 -10.43 29.36
C TYR A 9 -8.98 -10.54 28.65
N PRO A 10 -8.68 -11.68 28.01
CA PRO A 10 -7.38 -11.95 27.39
C PRO A 10 -6.99 -10.92 26.32
N GLY A 11 -5.69 -10.62 26.22
CA GLY A 11 -5.10 -9.63 25.31
C GLY A 11 -4.63 -8.37 26.05
N GLY A 12 -3.31 -8.13 26.03
CA GLY A 12 -2.66 -6.99 26.72
C GLY A 12 -2.75 -5.68 25.95
N GLY A 13 -3.96 -5.27 25.57
CA GLY A 13 -4.20 -4.04 24.81
C GLY A 13 -4.96 -2.97 25.61
N PRO A 14 -5.04 -1.73 25.10
CA PRO A 14 -5.69 -0.60 25.79
C PRO A 14 -7.19 -0.80 26.07
N PHE A 15 -7.81 -1.79 25.42
CA PHE A 15 -9.23 -2.16 25.60
C PHE A 15 -9.40 -3.49 26.36
N SER A 16 -8.40 -3.92 27.13
CA SER A 16 -8.44 -5.22 27.83
C SER A 16 -9.49 -5.30 28.94
N HIS A 17 -9.89 -4.15 29.49
CA HIS A 17 -10.96 -3.99 30.47
C HIS A 17 -12.37 -4.18 29.89
N LEU A 18 -12.54 -4.12 28.56
CA LEU A 18 -13.80 -4.37 27.87
C LEU A 18 -13.93 -5.84 27.46
N SER A 19 -15.16 -6.35 27.47
CA SER A 19 -15.50 -7.67 26.96
C SER A 19 -15.21 -7.78 25.45
N PRO A 20 -14.83 -8.96 24.92
CA PRO A 20 -14.35 -9.11 23.55
C PRO A 20 -15.25 -8.48 22.48
N TRP A 21 -16.58 -8.62 22.62
CA TRP A 21 -17.57 -8.08 21.68
C TRP A 21 -17.80 -6.57 21.81
N GLN A 22 -17.45 -5.96 22.94
CA GLN A 22 -17.48 -4.51 23.13
C GLN A 22 -16.17 -3.84 22.69
N ARG A 23 -15.15 -4.63 22.32
CA ARG A 23 -13.87 -4.07 21.89
C ARG A 23 -14.01 -3.44 20.50
N PRO A 24 -13.34 -2.31 20.26
CA PRO A 24 -13.27 -1.69 18.93
C PRO A 24 -12.83 -2.66 17.82
N GLY A 25 -11.96 -3.63 18.11
CA GLY A 25 -11.54 -4.63 17.14
C GLY A 25 -12.62 -5.63 16.70
N TRP A 26 -13.73 -5.75 17.45
CA TRP A 26 -14.86 -6.61 17.09
C TRP A 26 -15.78 -5.96 16.08
N TYR A 27 -16.09 -4.67 16.28
CA TYR A 27 -16.91 -3.90 15.35
C TYR A 27 -16.17 -3.52 14.06
N PHE A 28 -14.88 -3.19 14.16
CA PHE A 28 -14.11 -2.60 13.07
C PHE A 28 -13.00 -3.51 12.52
N GLY A 29 -12.95 -4.76 12.98
CA GLY A 29 -12.02 -5.77 12.52
C GLY A 29 -10.61 -5.68 13.13
N ARG A 30 -9.81 -6.72 12.85
CA ARG A 30 -8.39 -6.78 13.25
C ARG A 30 -7.64 -5.57 12.69
N ARG A 31 -6.78 -4.96 13.51
CA ARG A 31 -5.89 -3.80 13.22
C ARG A 31 -6.51 -2.41 13.35
N TRP A 32 -7.79 -2.26 13.70
CA TRP A 32 -8.40 -0.93 13.86
C TRP A 32 -7.82 -0.12 15.04
N CYS A 33 -7.59 -0.77 16.19
CA CYS A 33 -6.95 -0.13 17.34
C CYS A 33 -5.52 0.31 17.05
N TRP A 34 -4.80 -0.42 16.21
CA TRP A 34 -3.45 -0.06 15.77
C TRP A 34 -3.51 1.17 14.87
N ARG A 35 -4.52 1.30 13.99
CA ARG A 35 -4.67 2.45 13.09
C ARG A 35 -4.83 3.80 13.83
N TYR A 36 -5.44 3.82 15.01
CA TYR A 36 -5.58 5.03 15.84
C TYR A 36 -4.38 5.33 16.73
N PHE A 37 -3.60 4.32 17.12
CA PHE A 37 -2.38 4.49 17.93
C PHE A 37 -1.09 4.63 17.10
N TYR A 38 -1.19 4.57 15.77
CA TYR A 38 -0.07 4.72 14.83
C TYR A 38 0.07 6.11 14.16
N PRO A 39 -0.25 7.28 14.75
CA PRO A 39 -0.06 8.56 14.07
C PRO A 39 1.24 9.29 14.46
N TYR A 40 2.19 8.68 15.17
CA TYR A 40 3.38 9.43 15.66
C TYR A 40 4.68 9.23 14.87
N TRP A 41 4.72 8.29 13.90
CA TRP A 41 5.96 7.97 13.17
C TRP A 41 5.93 8.36 11.69
N LYS A 42 4.77 8.77 11.14
CA LYS A 42 4.65 9.15 9.73
C LYS A 42 5.08 10.59 9.43
N ASP A 43 5.05 11.48 10.41
CA ASP A 43 5.20 12.93 10.18
C ASP A 43 6.62 13.45 10.47
N ALA A 44 7.61 12.56 10.61
CA ALA A 44 9.00 12.98 10.76
C ALA A 44 9.49 13.59 9.43
N PRO A 45 10.04 14.81 9.41
CA PRO A 45 10.47 15.47 8.18
C PRO A 45 11.55 14.69 7.40
N ALA A 46 12.33 13.85 8.09
CA ALA A 46 13.26 12.93 7.45
C ALA A 46 12.56 11.79 6.68
N ALA A 47 11.42 11.29 7.19
CA ALA A 47 10.63 10.26 6.53
C ALA A 47 9.93 10.82 5.28
N ILE A 48 9.46 12.07 5.33
CA ILE A 48 8.82 12.74 4.19
C ILE A 48 9.80 12.92 3.03
N LYS A 49 11.03 13.37 3.29
CA LYS A 49 12.06 13.52 2.26
C LYS A 49 12.44 12.19 1.62
N SER A 50 12.67 11.17 2.44
CA SER A 50 12.97 9.82 1.95
C SER A 50 11.85 9.23 1.11
N GLU A 51 10.59 9.50 1.46
CA GLU A 51 9.42 9.07 0.68
C GLU A 51 9.37 9.79 -0.67
N ILE A 52 9.65 11.10 -0.71
CA ILE A 52 9.71 11.87 -1.96
C ILE A 52 10.78 11.30 -2.89
N ASP A 53 12.01 11.09 -2.40
CA ASP A 53 13.11 10.56 -3.20
C ASP A 53 12.78 9.17 -3.76
N ALA A 54 12.15 8.31 -2.95
CA ALA A 54 11.72 6.98 -3.38
C ALA A 54 10.62 7.04 -4.46
N LEU A 55 9.66 7.95 -4.31
CA LEU A 55 8.59 8.16 -5.29
C LEU A 55 9.11 8.75 -6.60
N GLU A 56 10.10 9.64 -6.55
CA GLU A 56 10.74 10.19 -7.76
C GLU A 56 11.50 9.11 -8.54
N ALA A 57 12.26 8.25 -7.84
CA ALA A 57 12.93 7.12 -8.46
C ALA A 57 11.93 6.14 -9.11
N TYR A 58 10.83 5.85 -8.40
CA TYR A 58 9.77 4.99 -8.92
C TYR A 58 9.09 5.60 -10.17
N LYS A 59 8.83 6.91 -10.15
CA LYS A 59 8.29 7.63 -11.32
C LYS A 59 9.21 7.51 -12.53
N ALA A 60 10.52 7.66 -12.35
CA ALA A 60 11.48 7.54 -13.45
C ALA A 60 11.47 6.15 -14.09
N GLY A 61 11.36 5.08 -13.28
CA GLY A 61 11.24 3.71 -13.78
C GLY A 61 9.95 3.50 -14.58
N LEU A 62 8.82 4.03 -14.10
CA LEU A 62 7.55 3.95 -14.83
C LEU A 62 7.60 4.71 -16.17
N GLU A 63 8.28 5.84 -16.24
CA GLU A 63 8.43 6.60 -17.49
C GLU A 63 9.27 5.83 -18.53
N GLU A 64 10.24 5.03 -18.10
CA GLU A 64 11.00 4.15 -18.99
C GLU A 64 10.14 3.00 -19.52
N GLU A 65 9.41 2.31 -18.64
CA GLU A 65 8.48 1.25 -19.04
C GLU A 65 7.41 1.76 -20.01
N LEU A 66 6.92 2.99 -19.79
CA LEU A 66 5.91 3.61 -20.65
C LEU A 66 6.47 3.84 -22.06
N LYS A 67 7.72 4.28 -22.20
CA LYS A 67 8.37 4.45 -23.50
C LYS A 67 8.50 3.14 -24.26
N ASP A 68 8.85 2.05 -23.58
CA ASP A 68 8.96 0.73 -24.20
C ASP A 68 7.60 0.22 -24.70
N VAL A 69 6.56 0.42 -23.89
CA VAL A 69 5.18 0.10 -24.29
C VAL A 69 4.74 0.93 -25.49
N GLU A 70 5.03 2.23 -25.52
CA GLU A 70 4.72 3.11 -26.64
C GLU A 70 5.45 2.70 -27.92
N ALA A 71 6.74 2.35 -27.83
CA ALA A 71 7.52 1.83 -28.94
C ALA A 71 6.88 0.55 -29.50
N ARG A 72 6.49 -0.39 -28.63
CA ARG A 72 5.84 -1.63 -29.06
C ARG A 72 4.49 -1.39 -29.72
N ILE A 73 3.68 -0.47 -29.19
CA ILE A 73 2.41 -0.07 -29.81
C ILE A 73 2.64 0.51 -31.20
N LYS A 74 3.67 1.34 -31.36
CA LYS A 74 4.02 1.94 -32.65
C LYS A 74 4.40 0.88 -33.68
N GLU A 75 5.28 -0.06 -33.32
CA GLU A 75 5.66 -1.18 -34.18
C GLU A 75 4.43 -1.99 -34.64
N LEU A 76 3.53 -2.32 -33.71
CA LEU A 76 2.32 -3.08 -34.00
C LEU A 76 1.35 -2.30 -34.91
N LYS A 77 1.24 -0.98 -34.74
CA LYS A 77 0.44 -0.14 -35.64
C LYS A 77 1.03 -0.10 -37.05
N GLU A 78 2.36 -0.06 -37.16
CA GLU A 78 3.05 -0.11 -38.45
C GLU A 78 2.97 -1.48 -39.12
N SER A 79 2.98 -2.58 -38.37
CA SER A 79 2.76 -3.92 -38.93
C SER A 79 1.33 -4.08 -39.41
N MET A 80 0.36 -3.64 -38.61
CA MET A 80 -1.07 -3.65 -38.98
C MET A 80 -1.32 -2.85 -40.27
N SER A 81 -0.75 -1.65 -40.42
CA SER A 81 -0.95 -0.86 -41.64
C SER A 81 -0.34 -1.54 -42.88
N LYS A 82 0.85 -2.12 -42.76
CA LYS A 82 1.50 -2.87 -43.85
C LYS A 82 0.72 -4.12 -44.26
N GLU A 83 0.08 -4.81 -43.32
CA GLU A 83 -0.76 -5.97 -43.61
C GLU A 83 -2.05 -5.58 -44.36
N THR A 84 -2.69 -4.48 -43.97
CA THR A 84 -3.90 -3.99 -44.66
C THR A 84 -3.63 -3.57 -46.11
N VAL A 85 -2.47 -2.99 -46.40
CA VAL A 85 -2.09 -2.56 -47.76
C VAL A 85 -1.75 -3.75 -48.67
N LYS A 86 -1.29 -4.88 -48.13
CA LYS A 86 -0.99 -6.09 -48.93
C LYS A 86 -2.23 -6.90 -49.34
N GLN A 87 -3.39 -6.64 -48.73
CA GLN A 87 -4.63 -7.37 -49.01
C GLN A 87 -5.56 -6.64 -49.99
N GLN A 88 -5.18 -5.45 -50.46
CA GLN A 88 -5.81 -4.71 -51.57
C GLN A 88 -5.08 -4.96 -52.89
#